data_AF-A0A831TJN5-F1
#
_entry.id   AF-A0A831TJN5-F1
#
_cell.length_a   1.000
_cell.length_b   1.000
_cell.length_c   1.000
_cell.angle_alpha   90.00
_cell.angle_beta   90.00
_cell.angle_gamma   90.00
#
_symmetry.space_group_name_H-M   'P 1'
#
loop_
_entity.id
_entity.type
_entity.pdbx_description
1 polymer ?
#
loop_
_entity_poly.entity_id
_entity_poly.type
_entity_poly.pdbx_seq_one_letter_code
_entity_poly.pdbx_strand_id
1 'polypeptide(L)'
;MIVPPKVVLEIERLPKKIRQQQLIESIEQNPFITDDELMRLFNVSIQTIRLDRMELSIPELRERMKLMAEQSYDQVRSLPLHEVIGDVIDLQLDKSGISLFEITEHHVFSRTKIARGHHIFAQANSLAVAVINEEVALTATADIRFVRSVVLGEKCVAKAYVRSISKGQTKAQVEVLSYVGDELVFQGNFVIYRIHKE
;
A
#
# COMPACT_ATOMS: atom_id res chain seq x y z
N MET A 1 -45.41 59.11 -11.91
CA MET A 1 -44.06 58.50 -11.89
C MET A 1 -44.22 57.01 -11.66
N ILE A 2 -43.93 56.19 -12.67
CA ILE A 2 -44.08 54.73 -12.64
C ILE A 2 -42.73 54.17 -12.22
N VAL A 3 -42.70 53.42 -11.12
CA VAL A 3 -41.50 52.73 -10.60
C VAL A 3 -41.24 51.53 -11.50
N PRO A 4 -40.01 51.30 -12.04
CA PRO A 4 -39.74 50.15 -12.89
C PRO A 4 -39.77 48.86 -12.06
N PRO A 5 -40.18 47.72 -12.64
CA PRO A 5 -40.23 46.45 -11.92
C PRO A 5 -38.80 45.98 -11.60
N LYS A 6 -38.62 45.43 -10.39
CA LYS A 6 -37.39 44.74 -10.01
C LYS A 6 -37.19 43.53 -10.92
N VAL A 7 -36.12 43.54 -11.71
CA VAL A 7 -35.65 42.36 -12.44
C VAL A 7 -35.07 41.38 -11.42
N VAL A 8 -35.79 40.30 -11.13
CA VAL A 8 -35.26 39.17 -10.38
C VAL A 8 -34.51 38.30 -11.38
N LEU A 9 -33.18 38.23 -11.28
CA LEU A 9 -32.38 37.28 -12.03
C LEU A 9 -32.68 35.87 -11.47
N GLU A 10 -33.49 35.09 -12.17
CA GLU A 10 -33.67 33.67 -11.90
C GLU A 10 -32.35 32.95 -12.21
N ILE A 11 -31.61 32.59 -11.15
CA ILE A 11 -30.48 31.67 -11.25
C ILE A 11 -31.09 30.28 -11.38
N GLU A 12 -31.20 29.76 -12.61
CA GLU A 12 -31.58 28.36 -12.86
C GLU A 12 -30.59 27.45 -12.12
N ARG A 13 -31.02 26.90 -10.99
CA ARG A 13 -30.24 25.92 -10.24
C ARG A 13 -30.32 24.59 -10.97
N LEU A 14 -29.16 24.03 -11.25
CA LEU A 14 -29.06 22.71 -11.88
C LEU A 14 -29.93 21.70 -11.10
N PRO A 15 -30.83 20.95 -11.77
CA PRO A 15 -31.71 20.00 -11.09
C PRO A 15 -30.91 18.99 -10.26
N LYS A 16 -31.37 18.72 -9.03
CA LYS A 16 -30.65 17.88 -8.05
C LYS A 16 -30.12 16.57 -8.64
N LYS A 17 -30.95 15.84 -9.39
CA LYS A 17 -30.54 14.56 -10.02
C LYS A 17 -29.38 14.72 -11.00
N ILE A 18 -29.43 15.75 -11.84
CA ILE A 18 -28.38 16.03 -12.83
C ILE A 18 -27.10 16.45 -12.11
N ARG A 19 -27.22 17.26 -11.06
CA ARG A 19 -26.07 17.71 -10.26
C ARG A 19 -25.40 16.53 -9.56
N GLN A 20 -26.19 15.64 -8.97
CA GLN A 20 -25.69 14.44 -8.30
C GLN A 20 -24.96 13.50 -9.27
N GLN A 21 -25.49 13.32 -10.49
CA GLN A 21 -24.81 12.54 -11.52
C GLN A 21 -23.47 13.18 -11.93
N GLN A 22 -23.45 14.49 -12.21
CA GLN A 22 -22.22 15.20 -12.55
C GLN A 22 -21.22 15.25 -11.39
N LEU A 23 -21.70 15.23 -10.14
CA LEU A 23 -20.85 15.18 -8.95
C LEU A 23 -20.12 13.84 -8.86
N ILE A 24 -20.78 12.72 -9.18
CA ILE A 24 -20.12 11.41 -9.29
C ILE A 24 -19.03 11.47 -10.36
N GLU A 25 -19.39 11.88 -11.58
CA GLU A 25 -18.47 11.95 -12.72
C GLU A 25 -17.25 12.85 -12.41
N SER A 26 -17.46 13.99 -11.74
CA SER A 26 -16.38 14.91 -11.37
C SER A 26 -15.41 14.30 -10.35
N ILE A 27 -15.93 13.53 -9.39
CA ILE A 27 -15.11 12.85 -8.36
C ILE A 27 -14.42 11.61 -8.94
N GLU A 28 -15.04 10.90 -9.89
CA GLU A 28 -14.39 9.80 -10.61
C GLU A 28 -13.23 10.30 -11.48
N GLN A 29 -13.41 11.42 -12.19
CA GLN A 29 -12.36 12.03 -13.02
C GLN A 29 -11.23 12.64 -12.20
N ASN A 30 -11.55 13.23 -11.04
CA ASN A 30 -10.57 13.78 -10.12
C ASN A 30 -10.94 13.46 -8.66
N PRO A 31 -10.47 12.32 -8.11
CA PRO A 31 -10.78 11.91 -6.73
C PRO A 31 -10.34 12.90 -5.65
N PHE A 32 -9.38 13.77 -5.98
CA PHE A 32 -8.80 14.79 -5.09
C PHE A 32 -9.56 16.12 -5.09
N ILE A 33 -10.61 16.26 -5.91
CA ILE A 33 -11.41 17.48 -5.97
C ILE A 33 -12.03 17.79 -4.59
N THR A 34 -11.87 19.03 -4.16
CA THR A 34 -12.35 19.50 -2.86
C THR A 34 -13.82 19.91 -2.91
N ASP A 35 -14.49 19.93 -1.76
CA ASP A 35 -15.87 20.42 -1.67
C ASP A 35 -15.99 21.89 -2.07
N ASP A 36 -14.94 22.69 -1.84
CA ASP A 36 -14.88 24.10 -2.25
C ASP A 36 -14.80 24.26 -3.78
N GLU A 37 -14.08 23.36 -4.46
CA GLU A 37 -14.02 23.33 -5.92
C GLU A 37 -15.34 22.86 -6.52
N LEU A 38 -15.94 21.79 -5.98
CA LEU A 38 -17.27 21.31 -6.37
C LEU A 38 -18.35 22.38 -6.15
N MET A 39 -18.27 23.12 -5.04
CA MET A 39 -19.16 24.23 -4.74
C MET A 39 -19.12 25.30 -5.84
N ARG A 40 -17.90 25.71 -6.25
CA ARG A 40 -17.70 26.67 -7.34
C ARG A 40 -18.17 26.11 -8.69
N LEU A 41 -17.89 24.84 -8.96
CA LEU A 41 -18.24 24.16 -10.21
C LEU A 41 -19.77 24.09 -10.42
N PHE A 42 -20.52 23.74 -9.37
CA PHE A 42 -21.97 23.60 -9.43
C PHE A 42 -22.74 24.85 -9.01
N ASN A 43 -22.04 25.92 -8.62
CA ASN A 43 -22.61 27.18 -8.14
C ASN A 43 -23.67 26.99 -7.04
N VAL A 44 -23.36 26.12 -6.07
CA VAL A 44 -24.21 25.82 -4.90
C VAL A 44 -23.48 26.16 -3.60
N SER A 45 -24.11 25.94 -2.46
CA SER A 45 -23.43 26.07 -1.16
C SER A 45 -22.60 24.83 -0.84
N ILE A 46 -21.55 24.99 -0.03
CA ILE A 46 -20.75 23.85 0.46
C ILE A 46 -21.62 22.84 1.22
N GLN A 47 -22.66 23.30 1.93
CA GLN A 47 -23.62 22.43 2.61
C GLN A 47 -24.40 21.57 1.61
N THR A 48 -24.74 22.12 0.44
CA THR A 48 -25.42 21.37 -0.62
C THR A 48 -24.53 20.26 -1.18
N ILE A 49 -23.24 20.53 -1.42
CA ILE A 49 -22.27 19.50 -1.86
C ILE A 49 -22.13 18.40 -0.83
N ARG A 50 -22.01 18.75 0.47
CA ARG A 50 -21.91 17.76 1.55
C ARG A 50 -23.15 16.87 1.64
N LEU A 51 -24.35 17.46 1.55
CA LEU A 51 -25.60 16.71 1.55
C LEU A 51 -25.72 15.77 0.34
N ASP A 52 -25.40 16.27 -0.86
CA ASP A 52 -25.43 15.45 -2.07
C ASP A 52 -24.42 14.29 -1.98
N ARG A 53 -23.21 14.55 -1.48
CA ARG A 53 -22.21 13.50 -1.24
C ARG A 53 -22.69 12.46 -0.22
N MET A 54 -23.28 12.89 0.90
CA MET A 54 -23.81 11.97 1.91
C MET A 54 -24.92 11.09 1.35
N GLU A 55 -25.86 11.64 0.56
CA GLU A 55 -26.92 10.87 -0.08
C GLU A 55 -26.36 9.85 -1.09
N LEU A 56 -25.31 10.22 -1.80
CA LEU A 56 -24.62 9.35 -2.76
C LEU A 56 -23.60 8.42 -2.09
N SER A 57 -23.50 8.43 -0.76
CA SER A 57 -22.51 7.65 0.00
C SER A 57 -21.06 7.90 -0.44
N ILE A 58 -20.73 9.13 -0.84
CA ILE A 58 -19.39 9.52 -1.30
C ILE A 58 -18.53 9.98 -0.10
N PRO A 59 -17.45 9.26 0.23
CA PRO A 59 -16.58 9.55 1.38
C PRO A 59 -15.92 10.92 1.31
N GLU A 60 -15.46 11.41 2.46
CA GLU A 60 -14.71 12.67 2.56
C GLU A 60 -13.35 12.59 1.87
N LEU A 61 -12.81 13.76 1.48
CA LEU A 61 -11.53 13.83 0.76
C LEU A 61 -10.43 13.03 1.45
N ARG A 62 -10.29 13.15 2.78
CA ARG A 62 -9.30 12.40 3.56
C ARG A 62 -9.51 10.88 3.46
N GLU A 63 -10.75 10.43 3.46
CA GLU A 63 -11.12 9.01 3.35
C GLU A 63 -10.94 8.51 1.92
N ARG A 64 -11.30 9.31 0.90
CA ARG A 64 -10.99 9.00 -0.51
C ARG A 64 -9.49 8.92 -0.75
N MET A 65 -8.69 9.78 -0.13
CA MET A 65 -7.23 9.70 -0.19
C MET A 65 -6.71 8.41 0.46
N LYS A 66 -7.31 7.99 1.58
CA LYS A 66 -6.98 6.71 2.23
C LYS A 66 -7.32 5.53 1.33
N LEU A 67 -8.51 5.52 0.73
CA LEU A 67 -8.96 4.47 -0.19
C LEU A 67 -8.09 4.43 -1.47
N MET A 68 -7.70 5.57 -2.02
CA MET A 68 -6.79 5.63 -3.18
C MET A 68 -5.37 5.16 -2.84
N ALA A 69 -4.88 5.49 -1.64
CA ALA A 69 -3.63 4.94 -1.14
C ALA A 69 -3.75 3.41 -1.02
N GLU A 70 -4.81 2.92 -0.38
CA GLU A 70 -5.11 1.48 -0.25
C GLU A 70 -5.27 0.78 -1.62
N GLN A 71 -5.88 1.41 -2.62
CA GLN A 71 -6.00 0.90 -3.99
C GLN A 71 -4.68 0.95 -4.77
N SER A 72 -3.77 1.88 -4.48
CA SER A 72 -2.40 1.85 -5.03
C SER A 72 -1.52 0.76 -4.39
N TYR A 73 -1.93 0.25 -3.22
CA TYR A 73 -1.28 -0.84 -2.49
C TYR A 73 -1.74 -2.25 -2.92
N ASP A 74 -2.55 -2.38 -3.98
CA ASP A 74 -3.06 -3.64 -4.53
C ASP A 74 -1.98 -4.46 -5.30
N GLN A 75 -0.71 -4.24 -4.98
CA GLN A 75 0.45 -4.84 -5.65
C GLN A 75 0.94 -6.13 -4.99
N VAL A 76 0.18 -6.75 -4.07
CA VAL A 76 0.58 -8.03 -3.46
C VAL A 76 -0.56 -9.02 -3.50
N ARG A 77 -0.35 -10.14 -4.21
CA ARG A 77 -1.35 -11.22 -4.34
C ARG A 77 -1.17 -12.34 -3.32
N SER A 78 0.07 -12.58 -2.90
CA SER A 78 0.43 -13.73 -2.06
C SER A 78 0.29 -13.50 -0.57
N LEU A 79 0.48 -12.25 -0.13
CA LEU A 79 0.42 -11.87 1.27
C LEU A 79 -0.04 -10.40 1.38
N PRO A 80 -1.04 -10.08 2.20
CA PRO A 80 -1.34 -8.68 2.51
C PRO A 80 -0.10 -7.96 3.04
N LEU A 81 0.14 -6.70 2.63
CA LEU A 81 1.33 -5.93 3.04
C LEU A 81 1.49 -5.83 4.57
N HIS A 82 0.38 -5.78 5.30
CA HIS A 82 0.38 -5.68 6.76
C HIS A 82 0.84 -6.98 7.47
N GLU A 83 0.91 -8.09 6.75
CA GLU A 83 1.44 -9.36 7.24
C GLU A 83 2.95 -9.51 6.94
N VAL A 84 3.52 -8.61 6.12
CA VAL A 84 4.96 -8.55 5.90
C VAL A 84 5.63 -7.97 7.15
N ILE A 85 6.67 -8.63 7.65
CA ILE A 85 7.45 -8.14 8.78
C ILE A 85 8.34 -6.98 8.33
N GLY A 86 8.17 -5.84 9.00
CA GLY A 86 8.81 -4.57 8.64
C GLY A 86 7.98 -3.76 7.64
N ASP A 87 8.41 -2.52 7.42
CA ASP A 87 7.76 -1.61 6.49
C ASP A 87 8.22 -1.91 5.06
N VAL A 88 7.29 -2.27 4.18
CA VAL A 88 7.59 -2.46 2.75
C VAL A 88 7.81 -1.10 2.10
N ILE A 89 9.00 -0.89 1.53
CA ILE A 89 9.41 0.37 0.90
C ILE A 89 9.21 0.33 -0.62
N ASP A 90 9.54 -0.80 -1.24
CA ASP A 90 9.36 -1.04 -2.68
C ASP A 90 8.96 -2.50 -2.89
N LEU A 91 8.08 -2.75 -3.87
CA LEU A 91 7.70 -4.09 -4.25
C LEU A 91 7.40 -4.16 -5.74
N GLN A 92 8.11 -5.03 -6.44
CA GLN A 92 7.93 -5.35 -7.84
C GLN A 92 7.71 -6.85 -7.96
N LEU A 93 6.45 -7.22 -8.15
CA LEU A 93 6.01 -8.61 -8.29
C LEU A 93 6.83 -9.39 -9.33
N ASP A 94 7.19 -10.62 -8.96
CA ASP A 94 8.06 -11.56 -9.67
C ASP A 94 9.45 -11.01 -10.03
N LYS A 95 9.89 -9.90 -9.40
CA LYS A 95 11.19 -9.26 -9.66
C LYS A 95 11.98 -8.99 -8.39
N SER A 96 11.52 -8.08 -7.54
CA SER A 96 12.27 -7.63 -6.37
C SER A 96 11.39 -6.97 -5.32
N GLY A 97 11.90 -6.83 -4.10
CA GLY A 97 11.22 -6.10 -3.03
C GLY A 97 12.21 -5.57 -2.00
N ILE A 98 11.80 -4.55 -1.27
CA ILE A 98 12.58 -3.92 -0.20
C ILE A 98 11.69 -3.75 1.03
N SER A 99 12.17 -4.20 2.19
CA SER A 99 11.55 -3.87 3.49
C SER A 99 12.57 -3.31 4.48
N LEU A 100 12.09 -2.45 5.37
CA LEU A 100 12.82 -1.83 6.47
C LEU A 100 12.30 -2.37 7.80
N PHE A 101 13.18 -2.82 8.68
CA PHE A 101 12.79 -3.33 9.98
C PHE A 101 13.71 -2.78 11.07
N GLU A 102 13.15 -2.01 12.00
CA GLU A 102 13.88 -1.46 13.14
C GLU A 102 13.93 -2.46 14.30
N ILE A 103 15.14 -2.72 14.81
CA ILE A 103 15.33 -3.62 15.94
C ILE A 103 14.98 -2.89 17.23
N THR A 104 13.91 -3.32 17.90
CA THR A 104 13.45 -2.77 19.18
C THR A 104 13.74 -3.75 20.33
N GLU A 105 13.40 -3.35 21.56
CA GLU A 105 13.64 -4.17 22.76
C GLU A 105 12.96 -5.54 22.69
N HIS A 106 11.82 -5.63 21.99
CA HIS A 106 11.10 -6.89 21.79
C HIS A 106 11.84 -7.86 20.86
N HIS A 107 12.83 -7.41 20.09
CA HIS A 107 13.52 -8.26 19.11
C HIS A 107 14.81 -8.87 19.66
N VAL A 108 15.35 -8.34 20.76
CA VAL A 108 16.70 -8.64 21.23
C VAL A 108 16.74 -9.53 22.47
N PHE A 109 17.88 -10.17 22.72
CA PHE A 109 18.17 -10.74 24.04
C PHE A 109 18.39 -9.62 25.05
N SER A 110 17.76 -9.71 26.22
CA SER A 110 17.79 -8.66 27.25
C SER A 110 19.21 -8.29 27.69
N ARG A 111 20.10 -9.29 27.81
CA ARG A 111 21.49 -9.12 28.28
C ARG A 111 22.43 -8.58 27.22
N THR A 112 22.42 -9.15 26.01
CA THR A 112 23.42 -8.82 24.97
C THR A 112 22.95 -7.74 24.01
N LYS A 113 21.64 -7.44 24.00
CA LYS A 113 21.00 -6.53 23.05
C LYS A 113 21.17 -6.94 21.58
N ILE A 114 21.52 -8.21 21.33
CA ILE A 114 21.62 -8.81 20.00
C ILE A 114 20.23 -9.27 19.56
N ALA A 115 19.86 -8.96 18.32
CA ALA A 115 18.63 -9.39 17.68
C ALA A 115 18.57 -10.92 17.59
N ARG A 116 17.42 -11.48 17.93
CA ARG A 116 17.18 -12.92 17.79
C ARG A 116 17.00 -13.25 16.31
N GLY A 117 17.71 -14.27 15.83
CA GLY A 117 17.78 -14.57 14.40
C GLY A 117 16.41 -14.81 13.73
N HIS A 118 15.41 -15.29 14.48
CA HIS A 118 14.07 -15.50 13.93
C HIS A 118 13.38 -14.22 13.47
N HIS A 119 13.70 -13.04 14.03
CA HIS A 119 13.10 -11.77 13.56
C HIS A 119 13.66 -11.35 12.21
N ILE A 120 14.98 -11.49 12.02
CA ILE A 120 15.65 -11.22 10.75
C ILE A 120 15.19 -12.22 9.69
N PHE A 121 15.11 -13.50 10.07
CA PHE A 121 14.55 -14.54 9.20
C PHE A 121 13.10 -14.24 8.83
N ALA A 122 12.26 -13.82 9.79
CA ALA A 122 10.86 -13.52 9.53
C ALA A 122 10.71 -12.37 8.52
N GLN A 123 11.46 -11.28 8.68
CA GLN A 123 11.54 -10.17 7.70
C GLN A 123 11.90 -10.69 6.30
N ALA A 124 12.98 -11.45 6.19
CA ALA A 124 13.45 -11.95 4.91
C ALA A 124 12.44 -12.91 4.26
N ASN A 125 11.88 -13.82 5.06
CA ASN A 125 10.92 -14.82 4.60
C ASN A 125 9.61 -14.18 4.14
N SER A 126 9.04 -13.27 4.93
CA SER A 126 7.80 -12.60 4.54
C SER A 126 7.98 -11.76 3.28
N LEU A 127 9.13 -11.09 3.12
CA LEU A 127 9.43 -10.33 1.91
C LEU A 127 9.63 -11.26 0.69
N ALA A 128 10.28 -12.41 0.87
CA ALA A 128 10.45 -13.41 -0.19
C ALA A 128 9.11 -13.98 -0.68
N VAL A 129 8.13 -14.15 0.20
CA VAL A 129 6.77 -14.56 -0.16
C VAL A 129 6.03 -13.41 -0.86
N ALA A 130 6.12 -12.19 -0.35
CA ALA A 130 5.42 -11.02 -0.87
C ALA A 130 5.81 -10.67 -2.32
N VAL A 131 7.06 -10.93 -2.74
CA VAL A 131 7.48 -10.67 -4.13
C VAL A 131 6.90 -11.65 -5.15
N ILE A 132 6.25 -12.75 -4.74
CA ILE A 132 5.69 -13.74 -5.66
C ILE A 132 4.26 -13.36 -6.08
N ASN A 133 4.00 -13.29 -7.38
CA ASN A 133 2.72 -12.88 -7.94
C ASN A 133 1.68 -14.02 -8.05
N GLU A 134 1.40 -14.72 -6.95
CA GLU A 134 0.42 -15.80 -6.92
C GLU A 134 -0.44 -15.69 -5.66
N GLU A 135 -1.71 -16.13 -5.71
CA GLU A 135 -2.61 -16.09 -4.54
C GLU A 135 -2.08 -16.91 -3.36
N VAL A 136 -1.40 -18.01 -3.64
CA VAL A 136 -0.83 -18.89 -2.63
C VAL A 136 0.65 -19.05 -2.89
N ALA A 137 1.47 -18.52 -1.99
CA ALA A 137 2.91 -18.69 -1.98
C ALA A 137 3.38 -19.14 -0.59
N LEU A 138 4.18 -20.19 -0.54
CA LEU A 138 4.62 -20.86 0.68
C LEU A 138 6.11 -21.15 0.62
N THR A 139 6.85 -20.84 1.67
CA THR A 139 8.26 -21.20 1.75
C THR A 139 8.42 -22.73 1.84
N ALA A 140 9.07 -23.33 0.85
CA ALA A 140 9.36 -24.76 0.83
C ALA A 140 10.68 -25.08 1.53
N THR A 141 11.75 -24.33 1.21
CA THR A 141 13.06 -24.46 1.83
C THR A 141 13.73 -23.10 1.92
N ALA A 142 14.64 -22.95 2.89
CA ALA A 142 15.48 -21.78 3.02
C ALA A 142 16.90 -22.20 3.42
N ASP A 143 17.90 -21.72 2.69
CA ASP A 143 19.31 -21.77 3.09
C ASP A 143 19.71 -20.36 3.54
N ILE A 144 20.11 -20.21 4.80
CA ILE A 144 20.30 -18.90 5.42
C ILE A 144 21.65 -18.79 6.14
N ARG A 145 22.21 -17.58 6.13
CA ARG A 145 23.44 -17.23 6.85
C ARG A 145 23.27 -15.92 7.61
N PHE A 146 23.56 -15.97 8.90
CA PHE A 146 23.73 -14.78 9.75
C PHE A 146 25.20 -14.37 9.67
N VAL A 147 25.48 -13.33 8.89
CA VAL A 147 26.85 -12.87 8.57
C VAL A 147 27.42 -12.05 9.72
N ARG A 148 26.61 -11.13 10.27
CA ARG A 148 26.96 -10.24 11.39
C ARG A 148 25.80 -10.21 12.38
N SER A 149 26.13 -10.11 13.67
CA SER A 149 25.10 -9.85 14.69
C SER A 149 24.49 -8.47 14.49
N VAL A 150 23.17 -8.40 14.50
CA VAL A 150 22.42 -7.14 14.50
C VAL A 150 22.06 -6.77 15.94
N VAL A 151 22.10 -5.50 16.31
CA VAL A 151 21.87 -5.03 17.68
C VAL A 151 20.69 -4.06 17.78
N LEU A 152 20.23 -3.83 19.02
CA LEU A 152 19.17 -2.89 19.35
C LEU A 152 19.40 -1.51 18.70
N GLY A 153 18.34 -0.97 18.08
CA GLY A 153 18.35 0.34 17.42
C GLY A 153 18.85 0.33 15.98
N GLU A 154 19.43 -0.77 15.51
CA GLU A 154 19.81 -0.89 14.09
C GLU A 154 18.57 -1.07 13.20
N LYS A 155 18.70 -0.57 11.97
CA LYS A 155 17.67 -0.69 10.93
C LYS A 155 18.12 -1.66 9.86
N CYS A 156 17.42 -2.78 9.75
CA CYS A 156 17.66 -3.81 8.76
C CYS A 156 16.90 -3.52 7.47
N VAL A 157 17.62 -3.28 6.39
CA VAL A 157 17.08 -3.16 5.03
C VAL A 157 17.21 -4.51 4.34
N ALA A 158 16.11 -5.23 4.20
CA ALA A 158 16.06 -6.48 3.43
C ALA A 158 15.75 -6.16 1.97
N LYS A 159 16.48 -6.80 1.05
CA LYS A 159 16.29 -6.69 -0.40
C LYS A 159 16.10 -8.08 -0.97
N ALA A 160 14.92 -8.36 -1.51
CA ALA A 160 14.58 -9.61 -2.16
C ALA A 160 14.73 -9.49 -3.68
N TYR A 161 15.22 -10.55 -4.32
CA TYR A 161 15.42 -10.67 -5.75
C TYR A 161 14.95 -12.03 -6.23
N VAL A 162 14.01 -12.06 -7.16
CA VAL A 162 13.56 -13.30 -7.79
C VAL A 162 14.61 -13.72 -8.82
N ARG A 163 15.32 -14.81 -8.57
CA ARG A 163 16.44 -15.30 -9.38
C ARG A 163 15.98 -16.18 -10.53
N SER A 164 14.98 -17.01 -10.29
CA SER A 164 14.40 -17.84 -11.32
C SER A 164 12.95 -18.17 -11.02
N ILE A 165 12.15 -18.15 -12.08
CA ILE A 165 10.81 -18.69 -12.14
C ILE A 165 10.79 -19.62 -13.35
N SER A 166 10.95 -20.92 -13.13
CA SER A 166 10.90 -21.88 -14.25
C SER A 166 9.45 -21.98 -14.74
N LYS A 167 9.22 -21.73 -16.04
CA LYS A 167 7.89 -21.89 -16.67
C LYS A 167 7.37 -23.32 -16.43
N GLY A 168 6.15 -23.44 -15.92
CA GLY A 168 5.52 -24.72 -15.58
C GLY A 168 5.96 -25.33 -14.25
N GLN A 169 6.89 -24.70 -13.52
CA GLN A 169 7.24 -25.13 -12.17
C GLN A 169 6.49 -24.33 -11.11
N THR A 170 6.07 -25.07 -10.10
CA THR A 170 5.41 -24.58 -8.88
C THR A 170 6.41 -23.97 -7.89
N LYS A 171 7.66 -23.72 -8.28
CA LYS A 171 8.72 -23.21 -7.41
C LYS A 171 9.40 -21.98 -8.01
N ALA A 172 9.58 -20.96 -7.18
CA ALA A 172 10.39 -19.78 -7.46
C ALA A 172 11.60 -19.75 -6.53
N GLN A 173 12.74 -19.25 -7.03
CA GLN A 173 13.92 -19.01 -6.21
C GLN A 173 14.05 -17.51 -5.94
N VAL A 174 14.13 -17.16 -4.66
CA VAL A 174 14.26 -15.77 -4.21
C VAL A 174 15.50 -15.66 -3.34
N GLU A 175 16.42 -14.78 -3.71
CA GLU A 175 17.55 -14.41 -2.85
C GLU A 175 17.17 -13.16 -2.06
N VAL A 176 17.42 -13.18 -0.76
CA VAL A 176 17.25 -12.03 0.13
C VAL A 176 18.56 -11.67 0.78
N LEU A 177 18.94 -10.39 0.67
CA LEU A 177 20.12 -9.82 1.30
C LEU A 177 19.66 -8.72 2.26
N SER A 178 20.03 -8.82 3.54
CA SER A 178 19.72 -7.78 4.52
C SER A 178 20.97 -7.03 4.95
N TYR A 179 20.82 -5.71 5.04
CA TYR A 179 21.89 -4.77 5.34
C TYR A 179 21.56 -3.89 6.55
N VAL A 180 22.59 -3.48 7.28
CA VAL A 180 22.52 -2.34 8.21
C VAL A 180 23.51 -1.31 7.72
N GLY A 181 23.02 -0.15 7.27
CA GLY A 181 23.82 0.75 6.45
C GLY A 181 24.29 0.04 5.18
N ASP A 182 25.60 -0.05 4.99
CA ASP A 182 26.23 -0.73 3.85
C ASP A 182 26.75 -2.14 4.19
N GLU A 183 26.61 -2.59 5.44
CA GLU A 183 27.13 -3.89 5.89
C GLU A 183 26.11 -5.01 5.68
N LEU A 184 26.50 -6.08 4.99
CA LEU A 184 25.69 -7.29 4.85
C LEU A 184 25.61 -8.03 6.19
N VAL A 185 24.41 -8.21 6.73
CA VAL A 185 24.18 -8.85 8.03
C VAL A 185 23.51 -10.22 7.91
N PHE A 186 22.73 -10.43 6.85
CA PHE A 186 22.02 -11.68 6.60
C PHE A 186 21.90 -11.93 5.10
N GLN A 187 22.00 -13.20 4.72
CA GLN A 187 21.71 -13.68 3.37
C GLN A 187 20.82 -14.92 3.47
N GLY A 188 19.82 -15.01 2.60
CA GLY A 188 18.97 -16.19 2.49
C GLY A 188 18.61 -16.51 1.05
N ASN A 189 18.66 -17.79 0.69
CA ASN A 189 18.13 -18.32 -0.55
C ASN A 189 16.87 -19.12 -0.25
N PHE A 190 15.73 -18.60 -0.70
CA PHE A 190 14.41 -19.15 -0.44
C PHE A 190 13.89 -19.84 -1.69
N VAL A 191 13.33 -21.02 -1.50
CA VAL A 191 12.51 -21.69 -2.52
C VAL A 191 11.06 -21.52 -2.10
N ILE A 192 10.31 -20.76 -2.90
CA ILE A 192 8.90 -20.49 -2.65
C ILE A 192 8.07 -21.39 -3.56
N TYR A 193 7.26 -22.26 -2.95
CA TYR A 193 6.21 -22.97 -3.64
C TYR A 193 5.07 -22.01 -3.96
N ARG A 194 4.49 -22.10 -5.15
CA ARG A 194 3.42 -21.23 -5.61
C ARG A 194 2.36 -22.03 -6.35
N ILE A 195 1.10 -21.72 -6.10
CA ILE A 195 -0.05 -22.35 -6.77
C ILE A 195 -0.73 -21.29 -7.61
N HIS A 196 -0.78 -21.54 -8.92
CA HIS A 196 -1.66 -20.79 -9.80
C HIS A 196 -3.05 -21.43 -9.70
N LYS A 197 -4.04 -20.67 -9.25
CA LYS A 197 -5.45 -21.06 -9.39
C LYS A 197 -5.92 -20.59 -10.76
N GLU A 198 -6.49 -21.51 -11.53
CA GLU A 198 -7.30 -21.19 -12.72
C GLU A 198 -8.59 -20.46 -12.34
#